data_AF-A0A1Z9P9Q4-F1
#
_entry.id   AF-A0A1Z9P9Q4-F1
#
_cell.length_a   1.000
_cell.length_b   1.000
_cell.length_c   1.000
_cell.angle_alpha   90.00
_cell.angle_beta   90.00
_cell.angle_gamma   90.00
#
_symmetry.space_group_name_H-M   'P 1'
#
loop_
_entity.id
_entity.type
_entity.pdbx_description
1 polymer ?
#
loop_
_entity_poly.entity_id
_entity_poly.type
_entity_poly.pdbx_seq_one_letter_code
_entity_poly.pdbx_strand_id
1 'polypeptide(L)' 'MADKKQTKVYLIPESETRDSHTYHYTAIKTRSFTLENKKMRLKKFNPVKRIHEWFVEAKLPPHN' A
#
# COMPACT_ATOMS: atom_id res chain seq x y z
N MET A 1 19.27 8.07 19.18
CA MET A 1 17.96 7.39 19.14
C MET A 1 17.86 6.76 17.76
N ALA A 2 17.86 5.42 17.65
CA ALA A 2 17.72 4.79 16.34
C ALA A 2 16.41 5.26 15.73
N ASP A 3 16.49 5.99 14.62
CA ASP A 3 15.33 6.45 13.86
C ASP A 3 14.42 5.24 13.65
N LYS A 4 13.21 5.26 14.23
CA LYS A 4 12.26 4.15 14.09
C LYS A 4 11.90 4.06 12.62
N LYS A 5 12.64 3.25 11.87
CA LYS A 5 12.49 3.07 10.43
C LYS A 5 11.04 2.67 10.15
N GLN A 6 10.23 3.65 9.72
CA GLN A 6 8.83 3.43 9.41
C GLN A 6 8.77 2.67 8.10
N THR A 7 8.26 1.44 8.14
CA THR A 7 8.06 0.62 6.94
C THR A 7 6.90 1.21 6.15
N LYS A 8 7.21 2.09 5.19
CA LYS A 8 6.23 2.63 4.24
C LYS A 8 5.91 1.57 3.19
N VAL A 9 4.64 1.42 2.86
CA VAL A 9 4.15 0.49 1.85
C VAL A 9 3.18 1.21 0.91
N TYR A 10 3.13 0.75 -0.33
CA TYR A 10 2.14 1.22 -1.30
C TYR A 10 0.88 0.37 -1.22
N LEU A 11 -0.24 1.05 -1.34
CA LEU A 11 -1.57 0.49 -1.43
C LEU A 11 -2.09 0.79 -2.84
N ILE A 12 -2.32 -0.26 -3.61
CA ILE A 12 -2.72 -0.19 -5.02
C ILE A 12 -4.10 -0.83 -5.17
N PRO A 13 -4.97 -0.31 -6.04
CA PRO A 13 -6.28 -0.91 -6.30
C PRO A 13 -6.12 -2.38 -6.71
N GLU A 14 -6.94 -3.28 -6.16
CA GLU A 14 -6.91 -4.71 -6.45
C GLU A 14 -7.08 -5.03 -7.95
N SER A 15 -7.80 -4.15 -8.66
CA SER A 15 -8.01 -4.26 -10.11
C SER A 15 -6.81 -3.82 -10.95
N GLU A 16 -5.77 -3.22 -10.34
CA GLU A 16 -4.62 -2.67 -11.03
C GLU A 16 -3.33 -3.36 -10.58
N THR A 17 -2.32 -3.36 -11.44
CA THR A 17 -1.07 -4.08 -11.21
C THR A 17 0.04 -3.13 -10.83
N ARG A 18 1.06 -3.63 -10.12
CA ARG A 18 2.20 -2.85 -9.60
C ARG A 18 2.95 -2.03 -10.67
N ASP A 19 2.86 -2.42 -11.93
CA ASP A 19 3.61 -1.77 -13.02
C ASP A 19 2.74 -0.73 -13.75
N SER A 20 1.42 -0.79 -13.62
CA SER A 20 0.48 0.16 -14.22
C SER A 20 -0.73 0.36 -13.32
N HIS A 21 -0.66 1.41 -12.49
CA HIS A 21 -1.76 1.86 -11.64
C HIS A 21 -1.93 3.36 -11.71
N THR A 22 -3.18 3.76 -11.78
CA THR A 22 -3.64 5.12 -11.98
C THR A 22 -3.61 5.93 -10.69
N TYR A 23 -3.78 5.27 -9.55
CA TYR A 23 -3.76 5.92 -8.25
C TYR A 23 -3.24 4.97 -7.18
N HIS A 24 -2.50 5.50 -6.20
CA HIS A 24 -2.01 4.73 -5.07
C HIS A 24 -2.11 5.54 -3.78
N TYR A 25 -2.22 4.82 -2.66
CA TYR A 25 -2.04 5.39 -1.33
C TYR A 25 -0.72 4.91 -0.74
N THR A 26 -0.16 5.70 0.17
CA THR A 26 0.97 5.26 1.00
C THR A 26 0.47 5.07 2.42
N ALA A 27 0.82 3.92 3.02
CA ALA A 27 0.53 3.64 4.41
C ALA A 27 1.81 3.27 5.17
N ILE A 28 1.84 3.59 6.46
CA ILE A 28 2.88 3.12 7.36
C ILE A 28 2.42 1.78 7.92
N LYS A 29 3.19 0.73 7.62
CA LYS A 29 2.92 -0.60 8.15
C LYS A 29 3.32 -0.63 9.63
N THR A 30 2.39 -1.04 10.48
CA THR A 30 2.65 -1.17 11.92
C THR A 30 3.47 -2.42 12.20
N ARG A 31 4.18 -2.42 13.33
CA ARG A 31 5.07 -3.52 13.73
C ARG A 31 4.35 -4.87 13.87
N SER A 32 3.09 -4.87 14.32
CA SER A 32 2.27 -6.10 14.41
C SER A 32 2.01 -6.72 13.05
N PHE A 33 1.63 -5.92 12.05
CA PHE A 33 1.42 -6.40 10.69
C PHE A 33 2.68 -6.94 10.03
N THR A 34 3.85 -6.37 10.34
CA THR A 34 5.13 -6.91 9.88
C THR A 34 5.45 -8.24 10.55
N LEU A 35 5.24 -8.36 11.86
CA LEU A 35 5.54 -9.58 12.62
C LEU A 35 4.63 -10.76 12.21
N GLU A 36 3.35 -10.47 11.99
CA GLU A 36 2.33 -11.45 11.60
C GLU A 36 2.34 -11.78 10.10
N ASN A 37 3.24 -11.18 9.31
CA ASN A 37 3.30 -11.32 7.84
C ASN A 37 1.95 -11.08 7.12
N LYS A 38 1.05 -10.30 7.73
CA LYS A 38 -0.25 -9.96 7.14
C LYS A 38 -0.09 -8.84 6.12
N LYS A 39 -0.77 -8.98 5.00
CA LYS A 39 -0.88 -7.93 3.97
C LYS A 39 -1.97 -6.95 4.34
N MET A 40 -1.69 -5.65 4.19
CA MET A 40 -2.69 -4.61 4.42
C MET A 40 -3.69 -4.58 3.25
N ARG A 41 -4.99 -4.63 3.57
CA ARG A 41 -6.10 -4.48 2.60
C ARG A 41 -7.09 -3.47 3.16
N LEU A 42 -7.35 -2.39 2.44
CA LEU A 42 -8.22 -1.29 2.89
C LEU A 42 -9.18 -0.89 1.78
N LYS A 43 -10.45 -0.67 2.11
CA LYS A 43 -11.41 -0.07 1.17
C LYS A 43 -11.22 1.44 1.17
N LYS A 44 -10.85 2.02 0.03
CA LYS A 44 -10.61 3.46 -0.13
C LYS A 44 -11.24 3.97 -1.42
N PHE A 45 -11.47 5.27 -1.48
CA PHE A 45 -12.01 5.92 -2.66
C PHE A 45 -10.93 6.06 -3.73
N ASN A 46 -11.22 5.64 -4.95
CA ASN A 46 -10.39 5.90 -6.11
C ASN A 46 -10.90 7.15 -6.83
N PRO A 47 -10.16 8.28 -6.84
CA PRO A 47 -10.63 9.52 -7.46
C PRO A 47 -10.76 9.42 -8.99
N VAL A 48 -10.01 8.51 -9.61
CA VAL A 48 -10.01 8.32 -11.07
C VAL A 48 -11.30 7.64 -11.52
N LYS A 49 -11.65 6.54 -10.86
CA LYS A 49 -12.86 5.75 -11.19
C LYS A 49 -14.10 6.24 -10.45
N ARG A 50 -13.94 7.14 -9.47
CA ARG A 50 -15.01 7.68 -8.61
C ARG A 50 -15.81 6.62 -7.84
N ILE A 51 -15.14 5.52 -7.47
CA ILE A 51 -15.73 4.40 -6.72
C ILE A 51 -14.83 3.98 -5.56
N HIS A 52 -15.42 3.32 -4.55
CA HIS A 52 -14.66 2.74 -3.44
C HIS A 52 -14.20 1.33 -3.80
N GLU A 53 -12.91 1.17 -4.02
CA GLU A 53 -12.26 -0.10 -4.36
C GLU A 53 -11.42 -0.60 -3.18
N TRP A 54 -11.07 -1.89 -3.22
CA TRP A 54 -10.10 -2.46 -2.31
C TRP A 54 -8.71 -2.11 -2.77
N PHE A 55 -7.89 -1.58 -1.87
CA PHE A 55 -6.48 -1.34 -2.07
C PHE A 55 -5.67 -2.37 -1.29
N VAL A 56 -4.70 -2.98 -1.95
CA VAL A 56 -3.86 -4.05 -1.41
C VAL A 56 -2.41 -3.59 -1.35
N GLU A 57 -1.71 -4.04 -0.31
CA GLU A 57 -0.28 -3.81 -0.14
C GLU A 57 0.54 -4.37 -1.31
N ALA A 58 1.34 -3.50 -1.94
CA ALA A 58 2.41 -3.88 -2.83
C ALA A 58 3.77 -3.45 -2.28
N LYS A 59 4.81 -4.18 -2.69
CA LYS A 59 6.19 -3.83 -2.39
C LYS A 59 6.54 -2.52 -3.10
N LEU A 60 7.28 -1.65 -2.42
CA LEU A 60 7.89 -0.46 -3.02
C LEU A 60 8.69 -0.88 -4.27
N PRO A 61 8.61 -0.12 -5.37
CA PRO A 61 9.45 -0.37 -6.52
C PRO A 61 10.93 -0.24 -6.10
N PRO A 62 11.82 -1.06 -6.67
CA PRO A 62 13.25 -0.91 -6.43
C PRO A 62 13.67 0.49 -6.89
N HIS A 63 14.36 1.22 -6.03
CA HIS A 63 15.10 2.41 -6.43
C HIS A 63 16.45 1.92 -6.97
N ASN A 64 16.73 2.14 -8.26
CA ASN A 64 18.07 1.98 -8.84
C ASN A 64 18.98 3.12 -8.39
#